data_AF-A0A7S3GRN5-F1
#
_entry.id   AF-A0A7S3GRN5-F1
#
_cell.length_a   1.000
_cell.length_b   1.000
_cell.length_c   1.000
_cell.angle_alpha   90.00
_cell.angle_beta   90.00
_cell.angle_gamma   90.00
#
_symmetry.space_group_name_H-M   'P 1'
#
loop_
_entity.id
_entity.type
_entity.pdbx_description
1 polymer ?
#
loop_
_entity_poly.entity_id
_entity_poly.type
_entity_poly.pdbx_seq_one_letter_code
_entity_poly.pdbx_strand_id
1 'polypeptide(L)'
;EDCIPMHADPENPDLYRLRVEMQSELEEFQIFVDEDPRRAFHPEVGGFPCGAVFVCGPDDDGRNAHFTLQGEAGVSYEILLDLKSQDKRWTVAWKPVMP
;
A
#
# COMPACT_ATOMS: atom_id res chain seq x y z
N GLU A 1 10.15 13.29 2.24
CA GLU A 1 9.70 12.27 1.27
C GLU A 1 8.40 12.79 0.69
N ASP A 2 8.27 12.80 -0.63
CA ASP A 2 7.08 13.29 -1.32
C ASP A 2 6.07 12.15 -1.51
N CYS A 3 4.78 12.43 -1.32
CA CYS A 3 3.73 11.45 -1.58
C CYS A 3 3.59 11.20 -3.09
N ILE A 4 3.38 9.94 -3.48
CA ILE A 4 3.07 9.58 -4.86
C ILE A 4 1.55 9.34 -4.96
N PRO A 5 0.82 10.06 -5.84
CA PRO A 5 -0.62 9.91 -5.92
C PRO A 5 -1.02 8.54 -6.48
N MET A 6 -1.99 7.90 -5.83
CA MET A 6 -2.69 6.75 -6.40
C MET A 6 -3.80 7.22 -7.34
N HIS A 7 -4.10 6.44 -8.37
CA HIS A 7 -5.16 6.73 -9.33
C HIS A 7 -6.31 5.75 -9.16
N ALA A 8 -7.55 6.27 -9.11
CA ALA A 8 -8.74 5.43 -9.12
C ALA A 8 -8.85 4.65 -10.45
N ASP A 9 -9.30 3.41 -10.36
CA ASP A 9 -9.64 2.60 -11.53
C ASP A 9 -10.90 3.17 -12.20
N PRO A 10 -10.89 3.36 -13.53
CA PRO A 10 -12.01 4.00 -14.23
C PRO A 10 -13.29 3.16 -14.23
N GLU A 11 -13.18 1.84 -14.08
CA GLU A 11 -14.32 0.92 -14.03
C GLU A 11 -14.76 0.64 -12.59
N ASN A 12 -13.86 0.81 -11.62
CA ASN A 12 -14.13 0.66 -10.20
C ASN A 12 -13.52 1.82 -9.38
N PRO A 13 -14.26 2.91 -9.10
CA PRO A 13 -13.72 4.10 -8.44
C PRO A 13 -13.32 3.88 -6.98
N ASP A 14 -13.73 2.76 -6.36
CA ASP A 14 -13.32 2.39 -5.00
C ASP A 14 -12.00 1.59 -4.97
N LEU A 15 -11.46 1.26 -6.13
CA LEU A 15 -10.16 0.62 -6.30
C LEU A 15 -9.15 1.64 -6.80
N TYR A 16 -8.11 1.88 -6.03
CA TYR A 16 -7.00 2.77 -6.38
C TYR A 16 -5.76 1.95 -6.71
N ARG A 17 -4.96 2.44 -7.65
CA ARG A 17 -3.73 1.80 -8.12
C ARG A 17 -2.55 2.74 -8.12
N LEU A 18 -1.38 2.21 -7.80
CA LEU A 18 -0.10 2.86 -7.99
C LEU A 18 0.91 1.84 -8.50
N ARG A 19 1.66 2.20 -9.53
CA ARG A 19 2.84 1.44 -9.95
C ARG A 19 4.09 2.15 -9.44
N VAL A 20 4.93 1.42 -8.72
CA VAL A 20 6.20 1.91 -8.18
C VAL A 20 7.32 0.99 -8.64
N GLU A 21 8.49 1.56 -8.92
CA GLU A 21 9.71 0.80 -9.22
C GLU A 21 10.60 0.80 -7.99
N MET A 22 10.99 -0.39 -7.54
CA MET A 22 11.90 -0.54 -6.39
C MET A 22 13.27 0.08 -6.72
N GLN A 23 13.73 0.97 -5.86
CA GLN A 23 15.05 1.58 -5.85
C GLN A 23 16.05 0.80 -4.96
N SER A 24 15.55 -0.04 -4.05
CA SER A 24 16.35 -0.90 -3.19
C SER A 24 15.69 -2.26 -2.94
N GLU A 25 16.39 -3.18 -2.28
CA GLU A 25 15.87 -4.55 -2.07
C GLU A 25 14.69 -4.62 -1.07
N LEU A 26 14.56 -3.58 -0.25
CA LEU A 26 13.58 -3.47 0.80
C LEU A 26 13.05 -2.04 0.86
N GLU A 27 11.76 -1.88 0.64
CA GLU A 27 11.10 -0.57 0.72
C GLU A 27 9.88 -0.63 1.61
N GLU A 28 9.61 0.48 2.27
CA GLU A 28 8.50 0.62 3.20
C GLU A 28 7.54 1.69 2.71
N PHE A 29 6.24 1.46 2.92
CA PHE A 29 5.23 2.45 2.53
C PHE A 29 4.00 2.40 3.43
N GLN A 30 3.24 3.49 3.36
CA GLN A 30 1.87 3.63 3.86
C GLN A 30 1.04 4.32 2.78
N ILE A 31 -0.28 4.33 2.96
CA ILE A 31 -1.15 5.07 2.05
C ILE A 31 -1.86 6.15 2.85
N PHE A 32 -1.56 7.42 2.54
CA PHE A 32 -2.22 8.56 3.16
C PHE A 32 -3.44 9.00 2.37
N VAL A 33 -4.50 9.39 3.07
CA VAL A 33 -5.66 10.05 2.46
C VAL A 33 -5.41 11.55 2.42
N ASP A 34 -5.47 12.14 1.23
CA ASP A 34 -5.25 13.58 1.00
C ASP A 34 -3.91 14.09 1.55
N GLU A 35 -2.85 13.27 1.46
CA GLU A 35 -1.51 13.55 1.99
C GLU A 35 -1.48 13.85 3.51
N ASP A 36 -2.54 13.51 4.26
CA ASP A 36 -2.59 13.69 5.71
C ASP A 36 -2.03 12.44 6.43
N PRO A 37 -0.86 12.53 7.09
CA PRO A 37 -0.25 11.40 7.80
C PRO A 37 -1.06 10.96 9.04
N ARG A 38 -2.10 11.71 9.43
CA ARG A 38 -3.07 11.32 10.48
C ARG A 38 -4.23 10.50 9.93
N ARG A 39 -4.22 10.20 8.62
CA ARG A 39 -5.23 9.41 7.91
C ARG A 39 -4.50 8.39 7.05
N ALA A 40 -3.81 7.45 7.70
CA ALA A 40 -2.98 6.45 7.04
C ALA A 40 -3.65 5.07 7.04
N PHE A 41 -3.65 4.39 5.90
CA PHE A 41 -3.78 2.94 5.88
C PHE A 41 -2.41 2.32 6.15
N HIS A 42 -2.39 1.36 7.05
CA HIS A 42 -1.17 0.69 7.50
C HIS A 42 -1.48 -0.74 7.93
N PRO A 43 -0.48 -1.64 8.02
CA PRO A 43 -0.72 -2.97 8.56
C PRO A 43 -0.90 -2.91 10.09
N GLU A 44 -1.62 -3.87 10.64
CA GLU A 44 -1.69 -4.09 12.10
C GLU A 44 -0.29 -4.29 12.72
N VAL A 45 0.57 -5.01 12.00
CA VAL A 45 1.98 -5.24 12.35
C VAL A 45 2.83 -5.18 11.08
N GLY A 46 3.87 -4.35 11.07
CA GLY A 46 4.79 -4.22 9.93
C GLY A 46 5.69 -5.44 9.72
N GLY A 47 6.34 -5.51 8.55
CA GLY A 47 7.30 -6.57 8.22
C GLY A 47 6.68 -7.91 7.80
N PHE A 48 5.36 -7.99 7.67
CA PHE A 48 4.65 -9.17 7.16
C PHE A 48 4.35 -9.06 5.67
N PRO A 49 4.27 -10.19 4.95
CA PRO A 49 3.93 -10.18 3.52
C PRO A 49 2.48 -9.75 3.28
N CYS A 50 2.19 -9.37 2.03
CA CYS A 50 0.86 -9.00 1.56
C CYS A 50 -0.21 -10.02 2.00
N GLY A 51 -1.32 -9.53 2.55
CA GLY A 51 -2.46 -10.36 2.95
C GLY A 51 -2.27 -11.19 4.24
N ALA A 52 -1.11 -11.10 4.90
CA ALA A 52 -0.86 -11.88 6.12
C ALA A 52 -1.47 -11.29 7.39
N VAL A 53 -1.59 -9.95 7.46
CA VAL A 53 -2.13 -9.21 8.61
C VAL A 53 -3.28 -8.31 8.16
N PHE A 54 -4.08 -7.85 9.11
CA PHE A 54 -5.14 -6.89 8.80
C PHE A 54 -4.57 -5.53 8.41
N VAL A 55 -5.27 -4.84 7.54
CA VAL A 55 -5.09 -3.41 7.30
C VAL A 55 -5.93 -2.62 8.30
N CYS A 56 -5.30 -1.64 8.92
CA CYS A 56 -5.89 -0.69 9.85
C CYS A 56 -6.07 0.68 9.17
N GLY A 57 -6.75 1.60 9.87
CA GLY A 57 -7.00 2.94 9.36
C GLY A 57 -8.18 3.09 8.39
N PRO A 58 -8.34 4.28 7.79
CA PRO A 58 -7.40 5.40 7.88
C PRO A 58 -7.48 6.10 9.25
N ASP A 59 -6.37 6.15 9.99
CA ASP A 59 -6.24 6.76 11.32
C ASP A 59 -4.81 7.29 11.57
N ASP A 60 -4.51 7.76 12.79
CA ASP A 60 -3.22 8.35 13.18
C ASP A 60 -2.31 7.40 13.99
N ASP A 61 -2.72 6.13 14.16
CA ASP A 61 -1.97 5.11 14.90
C ASP A 61 -0.87 4.45 14.05
N GLY A 62 -0.87 4.69 12.74
CA GLY A 62 0.06 4.07 11.79
C GLY A 62 1.54 4.46 11.91
N ARG A 63 1.94 5.41 12.77
CA ARG A 63 3.29 6.03 12.74
C ARG A 63 4.48 5.07 12.75
N ASN A 64 4.33 3.86 13.28
CA ASN A 64 5.40 2.86 13.38
C ASN A 64 5.10 1.56 12.60
N ALA A 65 4.06 1.54 11.77
CA ALA A 65 3.62 0.35 11.04
C ALA A 65 3.63 0.62 9.54
N HIS A 66 4.55 0.00 8.81
CA HIS A 66 4.68 0.16 7.37
C HIS A 66 4.45 -1.17 6.67
N PHE A 67 3.83 -1.10 5.49
CA PHE A 67 3.86 -2.21 4.54
C PHE A 67 5.28 -2.36 3.99
N THR A 68 5.65 -3.57 3.63
CA THR A 68 7.01 -3.88 3.17
C THR A 68 6.98 -4.48 1.77
N LEU A 69 7.66 -3.83 0.83
CA LEU A 69 8.02 -4.39 -0.47
C LEU A 69 9.39 -5.05 -0.35
N GLN A 70 9.49 -6.30 -0.78
CA GLN A 70 10.74 -7.03 -0.84
C GLN A 70 10.94 -7.58 -2.26
N GLY A 71 12.08 -7.28 -2.88
CA GLY A 71 12.34 -7.62 -4.27
C GLY A 71 13.70 -7.13 -4.72
N GLU A 72 14.00 -7.24 -6.00
CA GLU A 72 15.22 -6.67 -6.58
C GLU A 72 14.97 -5.22 -7.00
N ALA A 73 16.00 -4.38 -6.87
CA ALA A 73 15.95 -3.03 -7.44
C ALA A 73 15.69 -3.09 -8.96
N GLY A 74 14.84 -2.20 -9.46
CA GLY A 74 14.34 -2.17 -10.84
C GLY A 74 13.07 -3.00 -11.07
N VAL A 75 12.62 -3.81 -10.11
CA VAL A 75 11.33 -4.51 -10.22
C VAL A 75 10.19 -3.53 -9.94
N SER A 76 9.21 -3.50 -10.84
CA SER A 76 7.97 -2.75 -10.60
C SER A 76 7.00 -3.54 -9.73
N TYR A 77 6.32 -2.86 -8.81
CA TYR A 77 5.17 -3.37 -8.06
C TYR A 77 3.92 -2.58 -8.42
N GLU A 78 2.78 -3.28 -8.46
CA GLU A 78 1.45 -2.68 -8.48
C GLU A 78 0.89 -2.76 -7.05
N ILE A 79 0.64 -1.59 -6.46
CA ILE A 79 -0.01 -1.41 -5.17
C ILE A 79 -1.47 -1.06 -5.42
N LEU A 80 -2.37 -1.73 -4.70
CA LEU A 80 -3.81 -1.60 -4.78
C LEU A 80 -4.36 -1.18 -3.42
N LEU A 81 -5.34 -0.28 -3.43
CA LEU A 81 -6.20 0.04 -2.29
C LEU A 81 -7.66 -0.19 -2.70
N ASP A 82 -8.31 -1.19 -2.12
CA ASP A 82 -9.72 -1.52 -2.34
C ASP A 82 -10.56 -1.12 -1.12
N LEU A 83 -11.26 0.00 -1.23
CA LEU A 83 -12.11 0.54 -0.17
C LEU A 83 -13.37 -0.29 0.08
N LYS A 84 -13.71 -1.22 -0.82
CA LYS A 84 -14.85 -2.13 -0.72
C LYS A 84 -14.48 -3.55 -0.31
N SER A 85 -13.19 -3.83 -0.09
CA SER A 85 -12.75 -5.17 0.32
C SER A 85 -13.48 -5.61 1.60
N GLN A 86 -14.13 -6.77 1.54
CA GLN A 86 -14.78 -7.38 2.72
C GLN A 86 -13.75 -8.03 3.66
N ASP A 87 -12.66 -8.55 3.10
CA ASP A 87 -11.54 -9.05 3.87
C ASP A 87 -10.51 -7.92 4.06
N LYS A 88 -10.40 -7.45 5.31
CA LYS A 88 -9.49 -6.36 5.67
C LYS A 88 -8.01 -6.66 5.42
N ARG A 89 -7.64 -7.93 5.21
CA ARG A 89 -6.26 -8.29 4.81
C ARG A 89 -5.94 -7.86 3.38
N TRP A 90 -6.96 -7.68 2.56
CA TRP A 90 -6.86 -7.34 1.14
C TRP A 90 -7.32 -5.93 0.82
N THR A 91 -7.62 -5.10 1.83
CA THR A 91 -7.88 -3.66 1.63
C THR A 91 -6.69 -2.99 0.96
N VAL A 92 -5.47 -3.38 1.33
CA VAL A 92 -4.25 -2.99 0.63
C VAL A 92 -3.55 -4.26 0.16
N ALA A 93 -3.20 -4.30 -1.12
CA ALA A 93 -2.53 -5.43 -1.71
C ALA A 93 -1.42 -4.97 -2.65
N TRP A 94 -0.37 -5.76 -2.80
CA TRP A 94 0.69 -5.48 -3.75
C TRP A 94 1.22 -6.75 -4.39
N LYS A 95 1.66 -6.64 -5.64
CA LYS A 95 2.27 -7.73 -6.39
C LYS A 95 3.34 -7.20 -7.36
N PRO A 96 4.39 -7.99 -7.66
CA PRO A 96 5.33 -7.61 -8.70
C PRO A 96 4.63 -7.59 -10.07
N VAL A 97 4.96 -6.60 -10.87
CA VAL A 97 4.57 -6.51 -12.28
C VAL A 97 5.71 -7.11 -13.08
N MET A 98 5.47 -8.30 -13.65
CA MET A 98 6.44 -8.89 -14.57
C MET A 98 6.56 -7.99 -15.83
N PRO A 99 7.78 -7.78 -16.35
CA PRO A 99 8.00 -7.09 -17.63
C PRO A 99 7.26 -7.74 -18.80
#